data_AF-L2GQY9-F1
#
_entry.id   AF-L2GQY9-F1
#
_cell.length_a   1.000
_cell.length_b   1.000
_cell.length_c   1.000
_cell.angle_alpha   90.00
_cell.angle_beta   90.00
_cell.angle_gamma   90.00
#
_symmetry.space_group_name_H-M   'P 1'
#
loop_
_entity.id
_entity.type
_entity.pdbx_description
1 polymer ?
#
loop_
_entity_poly.entity_id
_entity_poly.type
_entity_poly.pdbx_seq_one_letter_code
_entity_poly.pdbx_strand_id
1 'polypeptide(L)'
;MLKKGTYKIENIINISASLQNQKRNHNDQSQSTAKLIFKAVLSSDNSMIVSYFIDHITPGKASIIEICNNVKYPLLRKNDYVVIEHQKYADDEELIEVLLERKK
;
A
#
# COMPACT_ATOMS: atom_id res chain seq x y z
N MET A 1 4.55 -1.65 -16.11
CA MET A 1 3.60 -2.74 -16.42
C MET A 1 4.01 -3.95 -15.62
N LEU A 2 3.10 -4.47 -14.78
CA LEU A 2 3.28 -5.75 -14.09
C LEU A 2 2.82 -6.88 -15.00
N LYS A 3 3.59 -7.95 -15.08
CA LYS A 3 3.14 -9.18 -15.75
C LYS A 3 2.33 -10.02 -14.77
N LYS A 4 1.46 -10.88 -15.28
CA LYS A 4 0.87 -11.96 -14.49
C LYS A 4 1.99 -12.77 -13.83
N GLY A 5 1.86 -13.04 -12.53
CA GLY A 5 2.88 -13.77 -11.76
C GLY A 5 2.82 -13.47 -10.27
N THR A 6 3.74 -14.07 -9.54
CA THR A 6 3.85 -13.96 -8.09
C THR A 6 4.85 -12.88 -7.70
N TYR A 7 4.48 -12.03 -6.76
CA TYR A 7 5.28 -10.92 -6.29
C TYR A 7 5.33 -10.88 -4.78
N LYS A 8 6.49 -10.53 -4.25
CA LYS A 8 6.67 -10.26 -2.83
C LYS A 8 6.60 -8.75 -2.58
N ILE A 9 5.91 -8.37 -1.51
CA ILE A 9 5.88 -6.98 -1.03
C ILE A 9 7.18 -6.73 -0.24
N GLU A 10 8.12 -5.99 -0.83
CA GLU A 10 9.38 -5.63 -0.17
C GLU A 10 9.20 -4.47 0.81
N ASN A 11 8.31 -3.54 0.48
CA ASN A 11 7.98 -2.42 1.34
C ASN A 11 6.56 -1.95 1.04
N ILE A 12 5.86 -1.42 2.04
CA ILE A 12 4.49 -0.93 1.90
C ILE A 12 4.25 0.21 2.88
N ILE A 13 3.61 1.28 2.39
CA ILE A 13 3.31 2.47 3.17
C ILE A 13 1.86 2.88 2.93
N ASN A 14 1.11 3.11 3.99
CA ASN A 14 -0.23 3.67 3.92
C ASN A 14 -0.17 5.14 3.48
N ILE A 15 -0.72 5.46 2.30
CA ILE A 15 -0.75 6.83 1.77
C ILE A 15 -2.12 7.50 1.90
N SER A 16 -3.17 6.72 2.17
CA SER A 16 -4.51 7.24 2.43
C SER A 16 -4.56 8.21 3.62
N ALA A 17 -3.81 7.94 4.70
CA ALA A 17 -3.77 8.84 5.86
C ALA A 17 -3.24 10.24 5.51
N SER A 18 -2.19 10.29 4.68
CA SER A 18 -1.58 11.54 4.22
C SER A 18 -2.49 12.31 3.25
N LEU A 19 -3.09 11.60 2.28
CA LEU A 19 -4.02 12.19 1.30
C LEU A 19 -5.32 12.69 1.95
N GLN A 20 -5.83 12.01 2.97
CA GLN A 20 -7.03 12.45 3.70
C GLN A 20 -6.76 13.65 4.60
N ASN A 21 -5.58 13.75 5.22
CA ASN A 21 -5.18 14.97 5.94
C ASN A 21 -5.08 16.17 5.00
N GLN A 22 -4.59 15.97 3.77
CA GLN A 22 -4.60 17.02 2.74
C GLN A 22 -6.02 17.39 2.30
N LYS A 23 -6.93 16.42 2.16
CA LYS A 23 -8.35 16.66 1.82
C LYS A 23 -9.10 17.37 2.94
N ARG A 24 -8.85 17.05 4.22
CA ARG A 24 -9.50 17.72 5.37
C ARG A 24 -9.14 19.20 5.50
N ASN A 25 -7.97 19.61 5.02
CA ASN A 25 -7.58 21.03 4.94
C ASN A 25 -8.28 21.79 3.79
N HIS A 26 -8.98 21.07 2.91
CA HIS A 26 -9.75 21.60 1.79
C HIS A 26 -11.22 21.14 1.93
N ASN A 27 -11.98 21.81 2.82
CA ASN A 27 -13.45 21.83 2.86
C ASN A 27 -14.18 20.53 2.45
N ASP A 28 -14.40 19.60 3.39
CA ASP A 28 -15.73 18.98 3.63
C ASP A 28 -15.62 17.78 4.57
N GLN A 29 -16.37 17.84 5.67
CA GLN A 29 -16.62 16.73 6.58
C GLN A 29 -17.66 15.77 5.97
N SER A 30 -17.27 14.99 4.96
CA SER A 30 -18.06 13.83 4.54
C SER A 30 -17.37 12.55 5.01
N GLN A 31 -18.10 11.77 5.83
CA GLN A 31 -17.75 10.42 6.27
C GLN A 31 -17.76 9.46 5.08
N SER A 32 -16.78 9.57 4.18
CA SER A 32 -16.52 8.55 3.18
C SER A 32 -15.66 7.48 3.86
N THR A 33 -16.16 6.25 3.96
CA THR A 33 -15.39 5.05 4.33
C THR A 33 -14.06 5.08 3.58
N ALA A 34 -12.99 5.44 4.31
CA ALA A 34 -11.71 5.74 3.73
C ALA A 34 -11.18 4.49 3.01
N LYS A 35 -11.25 4.46 1.67
CA LYS A 35 -10.57 3.42 0.90
C LYS A 35 -9.09 3.58 1.16
N LEU A 36 -8.53 2.63 1.90
CA LEU A 36 -7.11 2.65 2.20
C LEU A 36 -6.35 2.36 0.91
N ILE A 37 -5.38 3.23 0.60
CA ILE A 37 -4.47 3.09 -0.53
C ILE A 37 -3.07 2.99 0.04
N PHE A 38 -2.34 2.00 -0.43
CA PHE A 38 -0.97 1.75 -0.03
C PHE A 38 -0.05 1.92 -1.23
N LYS A 39 1.14 2.45 -1.00
CA LYS A 39 2.24 2.43 -1.97
C LYS A 39 3.14 1.25 -1.61
N ALA A 40 3.26 0.29 -2.51
CA ALA A 40 4.02 -0.95 -2.29
C ALA A 40 5.14 -1.10 -3.30
N VAL A 41 6.31 -1.52 -2.84
CA VAL A 41 7.44 -1.98 -3.68
C VAL A 41 7.32 -3.49 -3.83
N LEU A 42 7.35 -3.96 -5.07
CA LEU A 42 7.13 -5.36 -5.40
C LEU A 42 8.42 -5.97 -5.98
N SER A 43 8.70 -7.24 -5.71
CA SER A 43 9.80 -7.98 -6.30
C SER A 43 9.32 -9.28 -6.93
N SER A 44 9.95 -9.68 -8.04
CA SER A 44 9.77 -10.98 -8.71
C SER A 44 11.11 -11.40 -9.33
N ASP A 45 11.52 -12.65 -9.12
CA ASP A 45 12.68 -13.28 -9.78
C ASP A 45 13.94 -12.39 -9.81
N ASN A 46 14.36 -11.87 -8.66
CA ASN A 46 15.51 -10.95 -8.47
C ASN A 46 15.43 -9.60 -9.20
N SER A 47 14.29 -9.27 -9.82
CA SER A 47 14.01 -7.94 -10.34
C SER A 47 13.13 -7.17 -9.34
N MET A 48 13.62 -6.00 -8.91
CA MET A 48 12.80 -5.06 -8.13
C MET A 48 11.90 -4.28 -9.09
N ILE A 49 10.59 -4.46 -8.94
CA ILE A 49 9.60 -3.69 -9.68
C ILE A 49 9.16 -2.51 -8.83
N VAL A 50 9.49 -1.33 -9.35
CA VAL A 50 9.30 -0.07 -8.66
C VAL A 50 7.82 0.28 -8.57
N SER A 51 7.36 0.29 -7.32
CA SER A 51 6.23 1.02 -6.76
C SER A 51 4.87 0.98 -7.48
N TYR A 52 3.93 0.21 -6.94
CA TYR A 52 2.51 0.22 -7.33
C TYR A 52 1.64 0.74 -6.19
N PHE A 53 0.50 1.33 -6.54
CA PHE A 53 -0.56 1.65 -5.61
C PHE A 53 -1.49 0.46 -5.48
N ILE A 54 -1.87 0.10 -4.27
CA ILE A 54 -2.73 -1.04 -3.99
C ILE A 54 -3.93 -0.55 -3.18
N ASP A 55 -5.14 -0.81 -3.68
CA ASP A 55 -6.37 -0.53 -2.93
C ASP A 55 -6.74 -1.68 -2.00
N HIS A 56 -7.50 -1.38 -0.93
CA HIS A 56 -8.20 -2.38 -0.12
C HIS A 56 -7.34 -3.47 0.54
N ILE A 57 -6.04 -3.23 0.75
CA ILE A 57 -5.12 -4.24 1.27
C ILE A 57 -4.73 -3.94 2.74
N THR A 58 -4.62 -4.95 3.60
CA THR A 58 -3.93 -4.91 4.92
C THR A 58 -2.62 -5.71 5.07
N PRO A 59 -2.06 -6.41 4.05
CA PRO A 59 -0.80 -7.10 4.19
C PRO A 59 0.35 -6.13 4.38
N GLY A 60 1.25 -6.52 5.26
CA GLY A 60 2.50 -5.86 5.55
C GLY A 60 3.61 -6.30 4.62
N LYS A 61 4.80 -5.81 4.96
CA LYS A 61 6.06 -6.24 4.37
C LYS A 61 6.19 -7.77 4.36
N ALA A 62 6.86 -8.30 3.35
CA ALA A 62 7.08 -9.72 3.07
C ALA A 62 5.85 -10.56 2.68
N SER A 63 4.64 -9.97 2.63
CA SER A 63 3.47 -10.64 2.07
C SER A 63 3.66 -11.00 0.60
N ILE A 64 2.98 -12.05 0.14
CA ILE A 64 3.05 -12.53 -1.24
C ILE A 64 1.70 -12.30 -1.91
N ILE A 65 1.72 -11.68 -3.09
CA ILE A 65 0.54 -11.47 -3.94
C ILE A 65 0.74 -12.13 -5.29
N GLU A 66 -0.34 -12.66 -5.86
CA GLU A 66 -0.40 -13.11 -7.24
C GLU A 66 -1.15 -12.07 -8.07
N ILE A 67 -0.52 -11.55 -9.11
CA ILE A 67 -1.16 -10.69 -10.09
C ILE A 67 -1.89 -11.58 -11.10
N CYS A 68 -3.22 -11.45 -11.21
CA CYS A 68 -4.06 -12.36 -11.99
C CYS A 68 -3.91 -12.17 -13.51
N ASN A 69 -3.68 -10.92 -13.94
CA ASN A 69 -3.58 -10.51 -15.34
C ASN A 69 -2.48 -9.46 -15.53
N ASN A 70 -1.94 -9.31 -16.75
CA ASN A 70 -0.96 -8.25 -17.02
C ASN A 70 -1.57 -6.87 -16.72
N VAL A 71 -0.97 -6.14 -15.78
CA VAL A 71 -1.46 -4.83 -15.34
C VAL A 71 -0.65 -3.71 -16.00
N LYS A 72 -1.34 -2.88 -16.77
CA LYS A 72 -0.74 -1.72 -17.45
C LYS A 72 -0.68 -0.47 -16.56
N TYR A 73 -1.59 -0.37 -15.60
CA TYR A 73 -1.75 0.81 -14.76
C TYR A 73 -1.02 0.64 -13.42
N PRO A 74 -0.54 1.74 -12.80
CA PRO A 74 0.17 1.68 -11.52
C PRO A 74 -0.76 1.40 -10.32
N LEU A 75 -2.09 1.44 -10.50
CA LEU A 75 -3.06 1.14 -9.46
C LEU A 75 -3.59 -0.30 -9.62
N LEU A 76 -3.30 -1.12 -8.62
CA LEU A 76 -3.84 -2.46 -8.43
C LEU A 76 -5.14 -2.38 -7.62
N ARG A 77 -6.22 -2.84 -8.23
CA ARG A 77 -7.52 -3.00 -7.58
C ARG A 77 -7.68 -4.41 -7.05
N LYS A 78 -8.62 -4.60 -6.11
CA LYS A 78 -9.00 -5.91 -5.55
C LYS A 78 -9.12 -7.08 -6.56
N ASN A 79 -9.51 -6.82 -7.81
CA ASN A 79 -9.67 -7.87 -8.82
C ASN A 79 -8.40 -8.15 -9.66
N ASP A 80 -7.36 -7.33 -9.51
CA ASP A 80 -6.12 -7.46 -10.26
C ASP A 80 -5.14 -8.44 -9.59
N TYR A 81 -5.38 -8.79 -8.33
CA TYR A 81 -4.48 -9.63 -7.54
C TYR A 81 -5.19 -10.46 -6.48
N VAL A 82 -4.50 -11.47 -5.97
CA VAL A 82 -4.87 -12.29 -4.81
C VAL A 82 -3.72 -12.29 -3.81
N VAL A 83 -4.02 -12.26 -2.51
CA VAL A 83 -2.99 -12.41 -1.47
C VAL A 83 -2.79 -13.90 -1.20
N ILE A 84 -1.60 -14.41 -1.50
CA ILE A 84 -1.23 -15.81 -1.26
C ILE A 84 -0.74 -15.99 0.17
N GLU A 85 0.12 -15.07 0.62
CA GLU A 85 0.67 -15.07 1.97
C GLU A 85 0.45 -13.70 2.61
N HIS A 86 -0.18 -13.70 3.78
CA HIS A 86 -0.52 -12.49 4.51
C HIS A 86 0.40 -12.32 5.72
N GLN A 87 1.25 -11.31 5.68
CA GLN A 87 1.90 -10.76 6.85
C GLN A 87 1.08 -9.57 7.33
N LYS A 88 0.95 -9.37 8.64
CA LYS A 88 0.19 -8.22 9.16
C LYS A 88 0.96 -6.93 8.88
N TYR A 89 0.28 -5.91 8.38
CA TYR A 89 0.85 -4.56 8.33
C TYR A 89 1.08 -4.06 9.77
N ALA A 90 2.32 -3.69 10.07
CA ALA A 90 2.73 -3.14 11.35
C ALA A 90 3.33 -1.76 11.10
N ASP A 91 2.73 -0.75 11.72
CA ASP A 91 3.34 0.56 11.81
C ASP A 91 4.43 0.53 12.89
N ASP A 92 5.51 1.26 12.67
CA ASP A 92 6.56 1.46 13.68
C ASP A 92 6.07 2.54 14.66
N GLU A 93 5.28 2.10 15.65
CA GLU A 93 4.64 2.97 16.63
C GLU A 93 5.66 3.84 17.38
N GLU A 94 6.82 3.28 17.73
CA GLU A 94 7.90 3.98 18.42
C GLU A 94 8.48 5.10 17.55
N LEU A 95 8.76 4.83 16.28
CA LEU A 95 9.21 5.86 15.35
C LEU A 95 8.15 6.96 15.15
N ILE A 96 6.86 6.60 15.08
CA ILE A 96 5.76 7.55 14.94
C ILE A 96 5.71 8.47 16.16
N GLU A 97 5.80 7.93 17.37
CA GLU A 97 5.82 8.70 18.61
C GLU A 97 7.00 9.68 18.64
N VAL A 98 8.21 9.22 18.35
CA VAL A 98 9.42 10.09 18.29
C VAL A 98 9.25 11.23 17.29
N LEU A 99 8.68 10.96 16.11
CA LEU A 99 8.46 11.99 15.08
C LEU A 99 7.37 13.00 15.46
N LEU A 100 6.39 12.60 16.28
CA LEU A 100 5.34 13.47 16.78
C LEU A 100 5.81 14.32 17.96
N GLU A 101 6.63 13.77 18.86
CA GLU A 101 7.15 14.49 20.03
C GLU A 101 8.16 15.58 19.65
N ARG A 102 8.99 15.36 18.63
CA ARG A 102 9.94 16.37 18.12
C ARG A 102 9.31 17.56 17.40
N LYS A 103 7.98 17.62 17.31
CA LYS A 103 7.23 18.77 16.76
C LYS A 103 6.73 19.76 17.82
N LYS A 104 6.93 19.50 19.11
CA LYS A 104 6.69 20.48 20.19
C LYS A 104 7.93 21.30 20.49
#